data_AF-H1Z0V1-F1
#
_entry.id   AF-H1Z0V1-F1
#
_cell.length_a   1.000
_cell.length_b   1.000
_cell.length_c   1.000
_cell.angle_alpha   90.00
_cell.angle_beta   90.00
_cell.angle_gamma   90.00
#
_symmetry.space_group_name_H-M   'P 1'
#
loop_
_entity.id
_entity.type
_entity.pdbx_description
1 polymer ?
#
loop_
_entity_poly.entity_id
_entity_poly.type
_entity_poly.pdbx_seq_one_letter_code
_entity_poly.pdbx_strand_id
1 'polypeptide(L)' 'MYMQTIEITDKLYKEIIAQRKGGESISKVIERNWRSNESEYTLQSTDNKSEALQEINEIRKGKFYTRTQVEKMLKD' A
#
# COMPACT_ATOMS: atom_id res chain seq x y z
N MET A 1 -3.70 10.30 -24.52
CA MET A 1 -3.96 8.89 -24.17
C MET A 1 -4.55 8.22 -25.39
N TYR A 2 -4.00 7.10 -25.82
CA TYR A 2 -4.54 6.32 -26.93
C TYR A 2 -5.53 5.29 -26.39
N MET A 3 -6.68 5.18 -27.06
CA MET A 3 -7.66 4.13 -26.77
C MET A 3 -7.16 2.82 -27.39
N GLN A 4 -7.09 1.78 -26.58
CA GLN A 4 -6.75 0.43 -27.03
C GLN A 4 -7.96 -0.47 -26.82
N THR A 5 -8.14 -1.41 -27.75
CA THR A 5 -9.15 -2.46 -27.65
C THR A 5 -8.46 -3.74 -27.24
N ILE A 6 -9.04 -4.43 -26.27
CA ILE A 6 -8.58 -5.75 -25.82
C ILE A 6 -9.75 -6.72 -25.87
N GLU A 7 -9.46 -7.97 -26.19
CA GLU A 7 -10.42 -9.06 -26.08
C GLU A 7 -10.30 -9.69 -24.70
N ILE A 8 -11.44 -9.94 -24.07
CA ILE A 8 -11.50 -10.58 -22.75
C ILE A 8 -12.61 -11.62 -22.74
N THR A 9 -12.55 -12.53 -21.78
CA THR A 9 -13.60 -13.53 -21.59
C THR A 9 -14.87 -12.88 -21.04
N ASP A 10 -16.04 -13.43 -21.38
CA ASP A 10 -17.34 -12.98 -20.87
C ASP A 10 -17.40 -12.98 -19.34
N LYS A 11 -16.74 -13.96 -18.71
CA LYS A 11 -16.67 -14.05 -17.25
C LYS A 11 -15.97 -12.82 -16.67
N LEU A 12 -14.78 -12.49 -17.19
CA LEU A 12 -14.03 -11.33 -16.73
C LEU A 12 -14.76 -10.02 -17.01
N TYR A 13 -15.42 -9.92 -18.17
CA TYR A 13 -16.27 -8.77 -18.49
C TYR A 13 -17.38 -8.56 -17.44
N LYS A 14 -18.08 -9.63 -17.04
CA LYS A 14 -19.12 -9.57 -15.99
C LYS A 14 -18.55 -9.12 -14.64
N GLU A 15 -17.37 -9.62 -14.27
CA GLU A 15 -16.68 -9.19 -13.03
C GLU A 15 -16.35 -7.70 -13.04
N ILE A 16 -15.87 -7.17 -14.16
CA ILE A 16 -15.57 -5.74 -14.31
C ILE A 16 -16.85 -4.89 -14.23
N ILE A 17 -17.93 -5.34 -14.88
CA ILE A 17 -19.22 -4.63 -14.85
C ILE A 17 -19.81 -4.60 -13.44
N ALA A 18 -19.68 -5.68 -12.67
CA ALA A 18 -20.18 -5.73 -11.28
C ALA A 18 -19.52 -4.69 -10.36
N GLN A 19 -18.29 -4.28 -10.66
CA GLN A 19 -17.52 -3.31 -9.87
C GLN A 19 -17.70 -1.87 -10.36
N ARG A 20 -18.44 -1.66 -11.45
CA ARG A 20 -18.69 -0.35 -12.05
C ARG A 20 -19.62 0.48 -11.17
N LYS A 21 -19.25 1.73 -10.91
CA LYS A 21 -20.10 2.67 -10.16
C LYS A 21 -20.73 3.69 -11.11
N GLY A 22 -22.06 3.65 -11.26
CA GLY A 22 -22.81 4.59 -12.09
C GLY A 22 -22.37 4.60 -13.55
N GLY A 23 -22.23 5.79 -14.14
CA GLY A 23 -21.85 6.00 -15.55
C GLY A 23 -20.36 5.85 -15.86
N GLU A 24 -19.54 5.34 -14.94
CA GLU A 24 -18.08 5.22 -15.09
C GLU A 24 -17.67 4.43 -16.34
N SER A 25 -16.62 4.84 -17.06
CA SER A 25 -16.09 4.05 -18.19
C SER A 25 -15.36 2.80 -17.72
N ILE A 26 -15.38 1.73 -18.50
CA ILE A 26 -14.68 0.47 -18.19
C ILE A 26 -13.18 0.69 -17.92
N SER A 27 -12.50 1.50 -18.73
CA SER A 27 -11.08 1.84 -18.52
C SER A 27 -10.82 2.42 -17.13
N LYS A 28 -11.70 3.31 -16.66
CA LYS A 28 -11.60 3.93 -15.34
C LYS A 28 -11.87 2.94 -14.19
N VAL A 29 -12.77 1.97 -14.39
CA VAL A 29 -12.96 0.85 -13.45
C VAL A 29 -11.67 0.04 -13.33
N ILE A 30 -11.05 -0.31 -14.46
CA ILE A 30 -9.79 -1.07 -14.50
C ILE A 30 -8.66 -0.28 -13.82
N GLU A 31 -8.49 1.00 -14.15
CA GLU A 31 -7.47 1.86 -13.54
C GLU A 31 -7.64 1.97 -12.02
N ARG A 32 -8.89 2.12 -11.54
CA ARG A 32 -9.18 2.20 -10.11
C ARG A 32 -8.82 0.91 -9.39
N ASN A 33 -9.27 -0.23 -9.91
CA ASN A 33 -8.96 -1.52 -9.30
C ASN A 33 -7.45 -1.83 -9.34
N TRP A 34 -6.77 -1.44 -10.42
CA TRP A 34 -5.33 -1.60 -10.55
C TRP A 34 -4.55 -0.74 -9.54
N ARG A 35 -4.93 0.54 -9.38
CA ARG A 35 -4.32 1.45 -8.39
C ARG A 35 -4.60 1.03 -6.95
N SER A 36 -5.79 0.53 -6.67
CA SER A 36 -6.12 -0.05 -5.36
C SER A 36 -5.23 -1.25 -5.06
N ASN A 37 -5.00 -2.13 -6.03
CA ASN A 37 -4.08 -3.24 -5.88
C ASN A 37 -2.61 -2.80 -5.75
N GLU A 38 -2.19 -1.71 -6.40
CA GLU A 38 -0.82 -1.18 -6.23
C GLU A 38 -0.57 -0.64 -4.82
N SER A 39 -1.57 0.01 -4.21
CA SER A 39 -1.53 0.36 -2.78
C SER A 39 -1.61 -0.86 -1.86
N GLU A 40 -2.26 -1.94 -2.30
CA GLU A 40 -2.33 -3.21 -1.57
C GLU A 40 -1.05 -4.05 -1.71
N TYR A 41 -0.34 -4.00 -2.84
CA TYR A 41 0.99 -4.57 -3.04
C TYR A 41 2.09 -3.75 -2.35
N THR A 42 1.86 -2.45 -2.13
CA THR A 42 2.72 -1.62 -1.26
C THR A 42 2.45 -1.92 0.23
N LEU A 43 1.24 -2.37 0.58
CA LEU A 43 0.83 -2.78 1.93
C LEU A 43 0.97 -4.29 2.22
N GLN A 44 1.22 -5.13 1.20
CA GLN A 44 1.72 -6.50 1.36
C GLN A 44 3.22 -6.57 1.69
N SER A 45 3.78 -5.44 2.14
CA SER A 45 4.97 -5.43 2.98
C SER A 45 4.58 -5.90 4.38
N THR A 46 4.36 -7.21 4.51
CA THR A 46 4.53 -7.98 5.75
C THR A 46 3.75 -7.48 6.98
N ASP A 47 2.61 -8.13 7.24
CA ASP A 47 2.10 -8.46 8.59
C ASP A 47 3.06 -9.41 9.36
N ASN A 48 4.36 -9.21 9.21
CA ASN A 48 5.43 -9.75 10.04
C ASN A 48 6.35 -8.57 10.33
N LYS A 49 5.91 -7.77 11.29
CA LYS A 49 6.66 -6.63 11.86
C LYS A 49 7.92 -7.20 12.53
N SER A 50 8.96 -7.44 11.75
CA SER A 50 10.29 -7.75 12.27
C SER A 50 10.72 -6.60 13.17
N GLU A 51 11.09 -6.88 14.42
CA GLU A 51 11.55 -5.88 15.39
C GLU A 51 12.63 -4.95 14.80
N ALA A 52 13.50 -5.49 13.94
CA ALA A 52 14.55 -4.74 13.25
C ALA A 52 14.02 -3.60 12.36
N LEU A 53 12.88 -3.77 11.70
CA LEU A 53 12.28 -2.72 10.88
C LEU A 53 11.56 -1.67 11.75
N GLN A 54 11.11 -2.05 12.94
CA GLN A 54 10.53 -1.14 13.91
C GLN A 54 11.60 -0.22 14.52
N GLU A 55 12.77 -0.78 14.85
CA GLU A 55 13.94 -0.01 15.32
C GLU A 55 14.43 1.01 14.30
N ILE A 56 14.55 0.62 13.02
CA ILE A 56 14.98 1.54 11.94
C ILE A 56 13.99 2.71 11.78
N ASN A 57 12.70 2.46 11.98
CA ASN A 57 11.68 3.51 11.86
C ASN A 57 11.68 4.47 13.06
N GLU A 58 12.00 4.00 14.27
CA GLU A 58 12.22 4.87 15.44
C GLU A 58 13.49 5.72 15.29
N ILE A 59 14.56 5.17 14.69
CA ILE A 59 15.78 5.91 14.34
C ILE A 59 15.47 6.98 13.28
N ARG A 60 14.69 6.64 12.25
CA ARG A 60 14.31 7.57 11.17
C ARG A 60 13.38 8.70 11.64
N LYS A 61 12.55 8.45 12.66
CA LYS A 61 11.67 9.46 13.29
C LYS A 61 12.40 10.38 14.27
N GLY A 62 13.70 10.19 14.47
CA GLY A 62 14.54 11.15 15.19
C GLY A 62 14.19 11.32 16.66
N LYS A 63 13.87 10.22 17.36
CA LYS A 63 13.93 10.23 18.84
C LYS A 63 15.38 10.13 19.28
N PHE A 64 16.10 11.23 19.19
CA PHE A 64 17.44 11.34 19.76
C PHE A 64 17.31 11.62 21.25
N TYR A 65 17.58 10.61 22.08
CA TYR A 65 17.74 10.80 23.51
C TYR A 65 19.00 11.61 23.78
N THR A 66 18.92 12.60 24.66
CA THR A 66 20.12 13.33 25.08
C THR A 66 20.99 12.42 25.95
N ARG A 67 22.31 12.64 25.95
CA ARG A 67 23.28 11.84 26.73
C ARG A 67 22.84 11.65 28.19
N THR A 68 22.28 12.69 28.79
CA THR A 68 21.77 12.69 30.17
C THR A 68 20.59 11.71 30.38
N GLN A 69 19.73 11.53 29.38
CA GLN A 69 18.61 10.57 29.44
C GLN A 69 19.10 9.12 29.36
N VAL A 70 20.11 8.86 28.53
CA VAL A 70 20.74 7.54 28.42
C VAL A 70 21.50 7.18 29.70
N GLU A 71 22.27 8.10 30.26
CA GLU A 71 23.01 7.89 31.51
C GLU A 71 22.11 7.63 32.73
N LYS A 72 20.87 8.13 32.71
CA LYS A 72 19.88 7.89 33.77
C LYS A 72 19.21 6.51 33.65
N MET A 73 19.06 5.99 32.43
CA MET A 73 18.50 4.65 32.18
C MET A 73 19.52 3.52 32.42
N LEU A 74 20.82 3.81 32.35
CA LEU A 74 21.91 2.84 32.58
C LEU A 74 22.32 2.69 34.06
N LYS A 75 21.61 3.34 34.99
CA LYS A 75 21.96 3.37 36.42
C LYS A 75 21.08 2.50 37.31
N ASP A 76 20.21 1.66 36.74
CA ASP A 76 19.49 0.60 37.46
C ASP A 76 20.17 -0.76 37.25
#